data_AF-A0A2G6LKC8-F1
#
_entry.id   AF-A0A2G6LKC8-F1
#
_cell.length_a   1.000
_cell.length_b   1.000
_cell.length_c   1.000
_cell.angle_alpha   90.00
_cell.angle_beta   90.00
_cell.angle_gamma   90.00
#
_symmetry.space_group_name_H-M   'P 1'
#
loop_
_entity.id
_entity.type
_entity.pdbx_description
1 polymer ?
#
loop_
_entity_poly.entity_id
_entity_poly.type
_entity_poly.pdbx_seq_one_letter_code
_entity_poly.pdbx_strand_id
1 'polypeptide(L)'
;MTLSWLGSVFIFALVTAASPGPVNLLAMSAGVSAPLSQGLRFVFGATTGFCLLVLLSGLGLQSLIKAYPEILTGLRLGGAAFLLWLVWLLWRADGRIDSNTGFRPNFLHGALLQWLNPKAWL
;
A
#
# COMPACT_ATOMS: atom_id res chain seq x y z
N MET A 1 10.42 12.65 24.83
CA MET A 1 9.33 12.69 23.84
C MET A 1 8.13 13.36 24.51
N THR A 2 7.66 14.51 24.01
CA THR A 2 6.54 15.24 24.63
C THR A 2 5.20 14.66 24.16
N LEU A 3 4.13 14.78 24.97
CA LEU A 3 2.78 14.30 24.62
C LEU A 3 2.27 14.93 23.30
N SER A 4 2.66 16.17 23.03
CA SER A 4 2.39 16.90 21.78
C SER A 4 3.01 16.22 20.55
N TRP A 5 4.17 15.57 20.69
CA TRP A 5 4.83 14.85 19.61
C TRP A 5 4.04 13.59 19.23
N LEU A 6 3.60 12.83 20.23
CA LEU A 6 2.75 11.64 20.01
C LEU A 6 1.42 12.01 19.36
N GLY A 7 0.78 13.09 19.81
CA GLY A 7 -0.45 13.61 19.20
C GLY A 7 -0.26 14.00 17.73
N SER A 8 0.86 14.66 17.40
CA SER A 8 1.17 15.07 16.02
C SER A 8 1.41 13.88 15.10
N VAL A 9 2.18 12.89 15.56
CA VAL A 9 2.43 11.64 14.81
C VAL A 9 1.14 10.85 14.60
N PHE A 10 0.27 10.80 15.61
CA PHE A 10 -1.02 10.13 15.51
C PHE A 10 -1.94 10.79 14.46
N ILE A 11 -2.07 12.12 14.50
CA ILE A 11 -2.89 12.86 13.53
C ILE A 11 -2.32 12.69 12.12
N PHE A 12 -0.99 12.78 11.96
CA PHE A 12 -0.34 12.56 10.67
C PHE A 12 -0.61 11.15 10.13
N ALA A 13 -0.44 10.12 10.96
CA ALA A 13 -0.71 8.74 10.58
C ALA A 13 -2.18 8.54 10.19
N LEU A 14 -3.12 9.12 10.95
CA LEU A 14 -4.55 9.02 10.70
C LEU A 14 -4.96 9.67 9.37
N VAL A 15 -4.50 10.89 9.12
CA VAL A 15 -4.77 11.60 7.85
C VAL A 15 -4.18 10.85 6.67
N THR A 16 -2.96 10.34 6.81
CA THR A 16 -2.27 9.62 5.73
C THR A 16 -2.93 8.27 5.44
N ALA A 17 -3.38 7.56 6.48
CA ALA A 17 -4.11 6.30 6.37
C ALA A 17 -5.50 6.47 5.75
N ALA A 18 -6.24 7.51 6.15
CA ALA A 18 -7.59 7.78 5.63
C ALA A 18 -7.58 8.31 4.19
N SER A 19 -6.50 9.00 3.80
CA SER A 19 -6.39 9.61 2.48
C SER A 19 -6.40 8.54 1.36
N PRO A 20 -7.16 8.76 0.27
CA PRO A 20 -7.32 7.77 -0.78
C PRO A 20 -5.97 7.42 -1.42
N GLY A 21 -5.78 6.14 -1.72
CA GLY A 21 -4.56 5.62 -2.30
C GLY A 21 -4.78 4.22 -2.90
N PRO A 22 -3.82 3.72 -3.68
CA PRO A 22 -3.97 2.47 -4.45
C PRO A 22 -4.33 1.26 -3.58
N VAL A 23 -3.63 1.10 -2.45
CA VAL A 23 -3.87 0.01 -1.50
C VAL A 23 -5.24 0.14 -0.84
N ASN A 24 -5.67 1.37 -0.50
CA ASN A 24 -6.99 1.62 0.09
C ASN A 24 -8.12 1.35 -0.91
N LEU A 25 -7.93 1.72 -2.18
CA LEU A 25 -8.90 1.43 -3.25
C LEU A 25 -9.02 -0.08 -3.51
N LEU A 26 -7.90 -0.80 -3.50
CA LEU A 26 -7.91 -2.26 -3.63
C LEU A 26 -8.47 -2.97 -2.39
N ALA A 27 -8.25 -2.43 -1.20
CA ALA A 27 -8.91 -2.93 0.01
C ALA A 27 -10.43 -2.71 -0.05
N MET A 28 -10.87 -1.56 -0.56
CA MET A 28 -12.29 -1.27 -0.80
C MET A 28 -12.88 -2.22 -1.85
N SER A 29 -12.22 -2.40 -3.00
CA SER A 29 -12.70 -3.33 -4.03
C SER A 29 -12.74 -4.78 -3.53
N ALA A 30 -11.75 -5.20 -2.73
CA ALA A 30 -11.73 -6.49 -2.05
C ALA A 30 -12.87 -6.64 -1.04
N GLY A 31 -13.21 -5.58 -0.30
CA GLY A 31 -14.31 -5.58 0.67
C GLY A 31 -15.69 -5.73 0.03
N VAL A 32 -15.82 -5.31 -1.23
CA VAL A 32 -17.08 -5.41 -1.98
C VAL A 32 -17.14 -6.68 -2.84
N SER A 33 -16.00 -7.18 -3.34
CA SER A 33 -15.96 -8.25 -4.35
C SER A 33 -15.50 -9.61 -3.82
N ALA A 34 -14.94 -9.67 -2.61
CA ALA A 34 -14.37 -10.90 -2.04
C ALA A 34 -14.88 -11.16 -0.61
N PRO A 35 -14.80 -12.41 -0.11
CA PRO A 35 -15.11 -12.72 1.28
C PRO A 35 -14.29 -11.87 2.25
N LEU A 36 -14.91 -11.44 3.35
CA LEU A 36 -14.28 -10.60 4.38
C LEU A 36 -12.92 -11.16 4.86
N SER A 37 -12.80 -12.49 4.97
CA SER A 37 -11.55 -13.15 5.37
C SER A 37 -10.38 -12.89 4.42
N GLN A 38 -10.64 -12.77 3.11
CA GLN A 38 -9.62 -12.45 2.10
C GLN A 38 -9.25 -10.97 2.13
N GLY A 39 -10.24 -10.09 2.27
CA GLY A 39 -10.02 -8.65 2.46
C GLY A 39 -9.18 -8.37 3.71
N LEU A 40 -9.49 -9.02 4.84
CA LEU A 40 -8.73 -8.89 6.08
C LEU A 40 -7.29 -9.39 5.92
N ARG A 41 -7.05 -10.50 5.22
CA ARG A 41 -5.70 -11.00 4.92
C ARG A 41 -4.89 -10.00 4.10
N PHE A 42 -5.51 -9.35 3.12
CA PHE A 42 -4.87 -8.30 2.33
C PHE A 42 -4.50 -7.08 3.19
N VAL A 43 -5.43 -6.59 4.01
CA VAL A 43 -5.18 -5.47 4.92
C VAL A 43 -4.07 -5.79 5.91
N PHE A 44 -4.08 -6.99 6.51
CA PHE A 44 -2.99 -7.44 7.38
C PHE A 44 -1.65 -7.48 6.66
N GLY A 45 -1.61 -7.99 5.42
CA GLY A 45 -0.41 -7.98 4.60
C GLY A 45 0.13 -6.57 4.35
N ALA A 46 -0.75 -5.63 4.00
CA ALA A 46 -0.37 -4.23 3.81
C ALA A 46 0.17 -3.60 5.10
N THR A 47 -0.51 -3.81 6.24
CA THR A 47 -0.07 -3.31 7.54
C THR A 47 1.29 -3.88 7.93
N THR A 48 1.49 -5.20 7.80
CA THR A 48 2.79 -5.83 8.07
C THR A 48 3.88 -5.28 7.16
N GLY A 49 3.60 -5.13 5.85
CA GLY A 49 4.53 -4.55 4.90
C GLY A 49 4.95 -3.13 5.28
N PHE A 50 4.01 -2.30 5.74
CA PHE A 50 4.27 -0.94 6.21
C PHE A 50 5.10 -0.93 7.50
N CYS A 51 4.74 -1.74 8.49
CA CYS A 51 5.51 -1.85 9.74
C CYS A 51 6.96 -2.28 9.46
N LEU A 52 7.17 -3.20 8.53
CA LEU A 52 8.48 -3.69 8.14
C LEU A 52 9.29 -2.59 7.43
N LEU A 53 8.65 -1.78 6.59
CA LEU A 53 9.25 -0.61 5.94
C LEU A 53 9.69 0.43 6.98
N VAL A 54 8.83 0.77 7.96
CA VAL A 54 9.17 1.70 9.04
C VAL A 54 10.32 1.18 9.90
N LEU A 55 10.31 -0.11 10.26
CA LEU A 55 11.39 -0.74 11.01
C LEU A 55 12.72 -0.69 10.24
N LEU A 56 12.71 -1.09 8.96
CA LEU A 56 13.92 -1.05 8.13
C LEU A 56 14.41 0.38 7.93
N SER A 57 13.51 1.35 7.75
CA SER A 57 13.84 2.78 7.67
C SER A 57 14.60 3.25 8.92
N GLY A 58 14.14 2.87 10.10
CA GLY A 58 14.82 3.13 11.37
C GLY A 58 16.16 2.41 11.53
N LEU A 59 16.33 1.24 10.92
CA LEU A 59 17.57 0.45 10.93
C LEU A 59 18.60 0.90 9.88
N GLY A 60 18.33 2.00 9.15
CA GLY A 60 19.28 2.57 8.19
C GLY A 60 19.09 2.10 6.75
N LEU A 61 17.89 1.63 6.39
CA LEU A 61 17.52 1.38 4.97
C LEU A 61 17.80 2.61 4.10
N GLN A 62 17.65 3.82 4.65
CA GLN A 62 17.99 5.07 3.97
C GLN A 62 19.47 5.12 3.53
N SER A 63 20.39 4.58 4.34
CA SER A 63 21.81 4.50 4.01
C SER A 63 22.09 3.46 2.91
N LEU A 64 21.36 2.35 2.91
CA LEU A 64 21.45 1.34 1.86
C LEU A 64 20.91 1.86 0.53
N ILE A 65 19.79 2.59 0.55
CA ILE A 65 19.22 3.24 -0.64
C ILE A 65 20.17 4.30 -1.20
N LYS A 66 20.91 5.03 -0.33
CA LYS A 66 21.95 5.96 -0.77
C LYS A 66 23.13 5.26 -1.45
N ALA A 67 23.48 4.05 -0.99
CA ALA A 67 24.52 3.23 -1.62
C ALA A 67 24.07 2.62 -2.96
N TYR A 68 22.79 2.26 -3.08
CA TYR A 68 22.19 1.68 -4.28
C TYR A 68 20.94 2.46 -4.73
N PRO A 69 21.11 3.64 -5.35
CA PRO A 69 19.99 4.49 -5.76
C PRO A 69 19.07 3.81 -6.79
N GLU A 70 19.60 2.86 -7.56
CA GLU A 70 18.85 2.07 -8.54
C GLU A 70 17.66 1.31 -7.93
N ILE A 71 17.75 0.90 -6.65
CA ILE A 71 16.63 0.24 -5.95
C ILE A 71 15.44 1.18 -5.87
N LEU A 72 15.66 2.45 -5.53
CA LEU A 72 14.61 3.44 -5.42
C LEU A 72 14.04 3.79 -6.80
N THR A 73 14.89 3.87 -7.83
CA THR A 73 14.45 4.06 -9.21
C THR A 73 13.56 2.92 -9.69
N GLY A 74 13.97 1.67 -9.46
CA GLY A 74 13.19 0.48 -9.78
C GLY A 74 11.85 0.45 -9.06
N LEU A 75 11.84 0.80 -7.77
CA LEU A 75 10.61 0.88 -6.97
C LEU A 75 9.67 1.97 -7.47
N ARG A 76 10.20 3.14 -7.85
CA ARG A 76 9.42 4.25 -8.45
C ARG A 76 8.81 3.85 -9.79
N LEU A 77 9.59 3.22 -10.67
CA LEU A 77 9.09 2.76 -11.97
C LEU A 77 8.06 1.65 -11.80
N GLY A 78 8.30 0.69 -10.91
CA GLY A 78 7.34 -0.36 -10.58
C GLY A 78 6.04 0.18 -9.98
N GLY A 79 6.14 1.14 -9.06
CA GLY A 79 4.98 1.84 -8.49
C GLY A 79 4.20 2.63 -9.54
N ALA A 80 4.90 3.32 -10.46
CA ALA A 80 4.26 4.04 -11.56
C ALA A 80 3.54 3.09 -12.54
N ALA A 81 4.17 1.98 -12.93
CA ALA A 81 3.56 0.97 -13.78
C ALA A 81 2.32 0.34 -13.10
N PHE A 82 2.41 0.05 -11.81
CA PHE A 82 1.30 -0.45 -11.02
C PHE A 82 0.13 0.55 -10.95
N LEU A 83 0.41 1.84 -10.76
CA LEU A 83 -0.60 2.89 -10.79
C LEU A 83 -1.29 2.99 -12.15
N LEU A 84 -0.52 2.96 -13.24
CA LEU A 84 -1.09 2.96 -14.60
C LEU A 84 -1.97 1.74 -14.85
N TRP A 85 -1.54 0.57 -14.39
CA TRP A 85 -2.33 -0.66 -14.45
C TRP A 85 -3.63 -0.53 -13.66
N LEU A 86 -3.60 0.06 -12.47
CA LEU A 86 -4.77 0.28 -11.63
C LEU A 86 -5.75 1.28 -12.27
N VAL A 87 -5.25 2.37 -12.86
CA VAL A 87 -6.08 3.31 -13.64
C VAL A 87 -6.74 2.59 -14.81
N TRP A 88 -6.00 1.77 -15.55
CA TRP A 88 -6.54 1.00 -16.67
C TRP A 88 -7.62 0.01 -16.24
N LEU A 89 -7.42 -0.66 -15.10
CA LEU A 89 -8.40 -1.58 -14.52
C LEU A 89 -9.67 -0.84 -14.09
N LEU A 90 -9.54 0.34 -13.47
CA LEU A 90 -10.69 1.18 -13.09
C LEU A 90 -11.43 1.73 -14.31
N TRP A 91 -10.72 2.16 -15.34
CA TRP A 91 -11.33 2.65 -16.59
C TRP A 91 -12.19 1.55 -17.22
N ARG A 92 -11.68 0.33 -17.30
CA ARG A 92 -12.38 -0.81 -17.90
C ARG A 92 -13.45 -1.44 -17.00
N ALA A 93 -13.63 -0.96 -15.77
CA ALA A 93 -14.65 -1.48 -14.89
C ALA A 93 -16.02 -1.00 -15.34
N ASP A 94 -16.85 -1.90 -15.86
CA ASP A 94 -18.21 -1.60 -16.35
C ASP A 94 -19.23 -1.33 -15.21
N GLY A 95 -18.77 -1.01 -14.00
CA GLY A 95 -19.61 -0.83 -12.80
C GLY A 95 -20.30 -2.10 -12.28
N ARG A 96 -20.15 -3.22 -12.99
CA ARG A 96 -20.65 -4.54 -12.58
C ARG A 96 -19.65 -5.20 -11.63
N ILE A 97 -20.15 -5.58 -10.47
CA ILE A 97 -19.38 -6.30 -9.46
C ILE A 97 -19.43 -7.78 -9.85
N ASP A 98 -18.63 -8.15 -10.84
CA ASP A 98 -18.44 -9.56 -11.17
C ASP A 98 -17.58 -10.19 -10.08
N SER A 99 -18.16 -11.17 -9.38
CA SER A 99 -17.50 -12.00 -8.37
C SER A 99 -16.32 -12.83 -8.91
N ASN A 100 -16.01 -12.71 -10.20
CA ASN A 100 -15.01 -13.48 -10.92
C ASN A 100 -13.95 -12.60 -11.61
N THR A 101 -13.71 -11.38 -11.11
CA THR A 101 -12.46 -10.68 -11.45
C THR A 101 -11.32 -11.48 -10.84
N GLY A 102 -10.46 -12.10 -11.64
CA GLY A 102 -9.43 -13.07 -11.19
C GLY A 102 -8.42 -12.54 -10.13
N PHE A 103 -8.53 -11.29 -9.69
CA PHE A 103 -7.74 -10.72 -8.61
C PHE A 103 -8.25 -11.22 -7.25
N ARG A 104 -7.53 -12.20 -6.68
CA ARG A 104 -7.79 -12.71 -5.33
C ARG A 104 -6.93 -11.96 -4.31
N PRO A 105 -7.52 -11.06 -3.50
CA PRO A 105 -6.78 -10.32 -2.49
C PRO A 105 -6.18 -11.31 -1.49
N ASN A 106 -4.85 -11.25 -1.33
CA ASN A 106 -4.11 -12.11 -0.42
C ASN A 106 -3.07 -11.29 0.36
N PHE A 107 -2.46 -11.91 1.35
CA PHE A 107 -1.46 -11.27 2.21
C PHE A 107 -0.26 -10.72 1.43
N LEU A 108 0.28 -11.49 0.48
CA LEU A 108 1.42 -11.09 -0.35
C LEU A 108 1.10 -9.88 -1.22
N HIS A 109 -0.09 -9.85 -1.82
CA HIS A 109 -0.57 -8.68 -2.58
C HIS A 109 -0.60 -7.45 -1.67
N GLY A 110 -1.15 -7.57 -0.45
CA GLY A 110 -1.14 -6.46 0.51
C GLY A 110 0.27 -5.95 0.81
N ALA A 111 1.20 -6.85 1.16
CA ALA A 111 2.56 -6.50 1.52
C ALA A 111 3.36 -5.87 0.37
N LEU A 112 3.31 -6.48 -0.83
CA LEU A 112 4.04 -6.00 -2.01
C LEU A 112 3.48 -4.68 -2.51
N LEU A 113 2.16 -4.54 -2.57
CA LEU A 113 1.54 -3.30 -3.02
C LEU A 113 1.76 -2.15 -2.04
N GLN A 114 1.88 -2.44 -0.74
CA GLN A 114 2.29 -1.44 0.23
C GLN A 114 3.72 -0.94 -0.01
N TRP A 115 4.64 -1.82 -0.41
CA TRP A 115 6.01 -1.42 -0.77
C TRP A 115 6.07 -0.67 -2.11
N LEU A 116 5.22 -0.99 -3.07
CA LEU A 116 5.11 -0.26 -4.33
C LEU A 116 4.33 1.04 -4.21
N ASN A 117 3.60 1.25 -3.10
CA ASN A 117 2.82 2.44 -2.87
C ASN A 117 3.77 3.62 -2.57
N PRO A 118 3.89 4.62 -3.46
CA PRO A 118 4.80 5.75 -3.24
C PRO A 118 4.45 6.53 -1.96
N LYS A 119 3.19 6.47 -1.51
CA LYS A 119 2.74 7.08 -0.26
C LYS A 119 3.31 6.40 0.98
N ALA A 120 3.71 5.13 0.89
CA ALA A 120 4.35 4.44 2.01
C ALA A 120 5.80 4.92 2.25
N TRP A 121 6.38 5.64 1.28
CA TRP A 121 7.75 6.16 1.30
C TRP A 121 7.83 7.68 1.48
N LEU A 122 6.68 8.37 1.50
CA LEU A 122 6.57 9.79 1.84
C LEU A 122 6.53 9.97 3.36
#